data_AF-A0A430AK50-F1
#
_entry.id   AF-A0A430AK50-F1
#
_cell.length_a   1.000
_cell.length_b   1.000
_cell.length_c   1.000
_cell.angle_alpha   90.00
_cell.angle_beta   90.00
_cell.angle_gamma   90.00
#
_symmetry.space_group_name_H-M   'P 1'
#
loop_
_entity.id
_entity.type
_entity.pdbx_description
1 polymer ?
#
loop_
_entity_poly.entity_id
_entity_poly.type
_entity_poly.pdbx_seq_one_letter_code
_entity_poly.pdbx_strand_id
1 'polypeptide(L)' 'MRDDYDCLMCLACGDGELDENLRCDECGKQYTQKEYGKAFEEECEREVDFYKKTNPELFK' A
#
# COMPACT_ATOMS: atom_id res chain seq x y z
N MET A 1 19.33 -11.36 7.89
CA MET A 1 17.88 -11.22 8.02
C MET A 1 17.52 -9.83 7.52
N ARG A 2 16.84 -9.76 6.38
CA ARG A 2 16.04 -8.60 5.99
C ARG A 2 14.64 -9.17 5.81
N ASP A 3 13.98 -9.41 6.92
CA ASP A 3 12.66 -10.04 6.99
C ASP A 3 11.52 -9.00 6.92
N ASP A 4 11.85 -7.77 6.50
CA ASP A 4 10.94 -6.63 6.38
C ASP A 4 10.96 -6.09 4.93
N TYR A 5 11.02 -6.97 3.92
CA TYR A 5 10.75 -6.49 2.56
C TYR A 5 9.23 -6.27 2.50
N ASP A 6 8.80 -5.05 2.83
CA ASP A 6 7.45 -4.56 2.55
C ASP A 6 7.18 -4.85 1.07
N CYS A 7 6.45 -5.94 0.80
CA CYS A 7 6.10 -6.29 -0.55
C CYS A 7 5.20 -5.16 -1.05
N LEU A 8 5.66 -4.45 -2.08
CA LEU A 8 4.94 -3.31 -2.60
C LEU A 8 3.69 -3.85 -3.30
N MET A 9 2.52 -3.58 -2.74
CA MET A 9 1.26 -4.12 -3.24
C MET A 9 0.70 -3.22 -4.34
N CYS A 10 0.17 -3.84 -5.38
CA CYS A 10 -0.56 -3.16 -6.43
C CYS A 10 -1.88 -2.62 -5.87
N LEU A 11 -1.93 -1.31 -5.66
CA LEU A 11 -3.11 -0.60 -5.17
C LEU A 11 -4.34 -0.70 -6.09
N ALA A 12 -4.17 -1.18 -7.33
CA ALA A 12 -5.27 -1.44 -8.25
C ALA A 12 -5.84 -2.87 -8.13
N CYS A 13 -5.02 -3.86 -7.80
CA CYS A 13 -5.46 -5.24 -7.59
C CYS A 13 -5.90 -5.47 -6.13
N GLY A 14 -5.26 -4.79 -5.18
CA GLY A 14 -5.45 -4.97 -3.74
C GLY A 14 -4.61 -6.13 -3.16
N ASP A 15 -4.33 -7.15 -3.96
CA ASP A 15 -3.55 -8.35 -3.59
C ASP A 15 -2.39 -8.67 -4.55
N GLY A 16 -2.37 -8.09 -5.75
CA GLY A 16 -1.24 -8.27 -6.67
C GLY A 16 0.04 -7.62 -6.15
N GLU A 17 1.19 -8.28 -6.30
CA GLU A 17 2.50 -7.73 -5.93
C GLU A 17 3.09 -6.87 -7.05
N LEU A 18 3.92 -5.88 -6.68
CA LEU A 18 4.73 -5.10 -7.59
C LEU A 18 6.17 -5.59 -7.60
N ASP A 19 6.78 -5.60 -8.78
CA ASP A 19 8.21 -5.84 -8.94
C ASP A 19 9.06 -4.65 -8.47
N GLU A 20 10.38 -4.78 -8.58
CA GLU A 20 11.35 -3.73 -8.26
C GLU A 20 11.20 -2.44 -9.10
N ASN A 21 10.46 -2.51 -10.22
CA ASN A 21 10.15 -1.40 -11.11
C ASN A 21 8.75 -0.80 -10.89
N LEU A 22 8.10 -1.17 -9.77
CA LEU A 22 6.73 -0.78 -9.45
C LEU A 22 5.73 -1.20 -10.53
N ARG A 23 5.94 -2.38 -11.12
CA ARG A 23 5.05 -2.96 -12.12
C ARG A 23 4.33 -4.16 -11.55
N CYS A 24 3.01 -4.17 -11.69
CA CYS A 24 2.18 -5.29 -11.31
C CYS A 24 2.17 -6.33 -12.42
N ASP A 25 2.48 -7.58 -12.08
CA ASP A 25 2.46 -8.68 -13.05
C ASP A 25 1.05 -9.18 -13.37
N GLU A 26 0.07 -8.93 -12.48
CA GLU A 26 -1.32 -9.35 -12.70
C GLU A 26 -2.08 -8.42 -13.63
N CYS A 27 -2.10 -7.12 -13.32
CA CYS A 27 -2.83 -6.14 -14.14
C CYS A 27 -1.96 -5.43 -15.17
N GLY A 28 -0.64 -5.64 -15.14
CA GLY A 28 0.33 -5.00 -16.04
C GLY A 28 0.57 -3.51 -15.77
N LYS A 29 -0.06 -2.94 -14.73
CA LYS A 29 0.08 -1.51 -14.41
C LYS A 29 1.46 -1.22 -13.86
N GLN A 30 2.11 -0.22 -14.43
CA GLN A 30 3.37 0.31 -13.94
C GLN A 30 3.13 1.66 -13.28
N TYR A 31 3.60 1.81 -12.05
CA TYR A 31 3.53 3.07 -11.30
C TYR A 31 4.87 3.80 -11.42
N THR A 32 4.83 5.11 -11.47
CA THR A 32 6.01 5.91 -11.11
C THR A 32 6.17 5.93 -9.59
N GLN A 33 7.40 6.14 -9.10
CA GLN A 33 7.64 6.28 -7.65
C GLN A 33 6.74 7.34 -7.00
N LYS A 34 6.49 8.44 -7.72
CA LYS A 34 5.64 9.53 -7.24
C LYS A 34 4.16 9.12 -7.13
N GLU A 35 3.65 8.42 -8.13
CA GLU A 35 2.25 7.93 -8.12
C GLU A 35 2.05 6.89 -7.04
N TYR A 36 2.98 5.94 -6.93
CA TYR A 36 2.92 4.91 -5.92
C TYR A 36 3.01 5.51 -4.51
N GLY A 37 3.96 6.42 -4.27
CA GLY A 37 4.10 7.09 -2.97
C GLY A 37 2.84 7.82 -2.53
N LYS A 38 2.23 8.62 -3.42
CA LYS A 38 0.98 9.34 -3.13
C LYS A 38 -0.18 8.39 -2.84
N ALA A 39 -0.32 7.34 -3.64
CA ALA A 39 -1.41 6.39 -3.49
C ALA A 39 -1.23 5.50 -2.24
N PHE A 40 0.01 5.18 -1.87
CA PHE A 40 0.35 4.49 -0.64
C PHE A 40 0.06 5.36 0.59
N GLU A 41 0.46 6.64 0.59
CA GLU A 41 0.11 7.59 1.65
C GLU A 41 -1.41 7.68 1.86
N GLU A 42 -2.17 7.78 0.77
CA GLU A 42 -3.65 7.81 0.82
C GLU A 42 -4.27 6.50 1.34
N GLU A 43 -3.62 5.34 1.13
CA GLU A 43 -4.06 4.07 1.70
C GLU A 43 -3.76 4.02 3.20
N CYS A 44 -2.54 4.39 3.63
CA CYS A 44 -2.19 4.46 5.04
C CYS A 44 -3.11 5.40 5.82
N GLU A 45 -3.46 6.56 5.28
CA GLU A 45 -4.41 7.48 5.91
C GLU A 45 -5.80 6.85 6.06
N ARG A 46 -6.29 6.15 5.03
CA ARG A 46 -7.56 5.42 5.08
C ARG A 46 -7.55 4.32 6.12
N GLU A 47 -6.46 3.58 6.22
CA GLU A 47 -6.29 2.51 7.19
C GLU A 47 -6.29 3.07 8.62
N VAL A 48 -5.53 4.15 8.86
CA VAL A 48 -5.53 4.88 10.14
C VAL A 48 -6.94 5.35 10.50
N ASP A 49 -7.69 5.92 9.55
CA ASP A 49 -9.05 6.38 9.79
C ASP A 49 -10.03 5.22 10.04
N PHE A 50 -9.83 4.06 9.40
CA PHE A 50 -10.57 2.85 9.71
C PHE A 50 -10.29 2.38 11.15
N TYR A 51 -9.03 2.35 11.57
CA TYR A 51 -8.65 1.98 12.93
C TYR A 51 -9.17 2.96 13.98
N LYS A 52 -9.13 4.27 13.72
CA LYS A 52 -9.74 5.28 14.61
C LYS A 52 -11.25 5.06 14.79
N LYS A 53 -11.96 4.61 13.75
CA LYS A 53 -13.40 4.33 13.81
C LYS A 53 -13.72 3.01 14.49
N THR A 54 -12.93 1.97 14.25
CA THR A 54 -13.20 0.62 14.74
C THR A 54 -12.63 0.37 16.13
N ASN A 55 -11.52 1.00 16.49
CA ASN A 55 -10.81 0.84 17.76
C ASN A 55 -10.41 2.21 18.33
N PRO A 56 -11.37 3.10 18.62
CA PRO A 56 -11.09 4.46 19.10
C PRO A 56 -10.28 4.50 20.41
N GLU A 57 -10.31 3.43 21.20
CA GLU A 57 -9.52 3.27 22.42
C GLU A 57 -8.01 3.20 22.19
N LEU A 58 -7.56 2.84 20.97
CA LEU A 58 -6.14 2.78 20.62
C LEU A 58 -5.55 4.16 20.29
N PHE A 59 -6.38 5.18 20.10
CA PHE A 59 -5.97 6.54 19.70
C PHE A 59 -6.24 7.60 20.78
N LYS A 60 -6.44 7.17 22.03
CA LYS A 60 -6.63 8.04 23.20
C LYS A 60 -5.34 8.62 23.75
#